data_AF-A0AAU8XRX5-F1
#
_entry.id   AF-A0AAU8XRX5-F1
#
_cell.length_a   1.000
_cell.length_b   1.000
_cell.length_c   1.000
_cell.angle_alpha   90.00
_cell.angle_beta   90.00
_cell.angle_gamma   90.00
#
_symmetry.space_group_name_H-M   'P 1'
#
loop_
_entity.id
_entity.type
_entity.pdbx_description
1 polymer ?
#
loop_
_entity_poly.entity_id
_entity_poly.type
_entity_poly.pdbx_seq_one_letter_code
_entity_poly.pdbx_strand_id
1 'polypeptide(L)' 'MQGSQYATLLFYFFTSKQVRFLHVSFKNFPNSKKPLVMAIFRTDNNKAYMMRFRIQVNEVIAALQKYIGKNIPIEIQS' A
#
# COMPACT_ATOMS: atom_id res chain seq x y z
N MET A 1 1.98 -5.19 -17.11
CA MET A 1 0.51 -5.30 -16.92
C MET A 1 0.08 -5.96 -15.60
N GLN A 2 0.93 -6.72 -14.88
CA GLN A 2 0.54 -7.38 -13.61
C GLN A 2 0.36 -6.46 -12.39
N GLY A 3 1.06 -5.32 -12.29
CA GLY A 3 0.92 -4.38 -11.17
C GLY A 3 -0.45 -3.69 -11.08
N SER A 4 -1.17 -3.57 -12.20
CA SER A 4 -2.47 -2.89 -12.28
C SER A 4 -3.60 -3.65 -11.60
N GLN A 5 -3.55 -4.98 -11.60
CA GLN A 5 -4.64 -5.81 -11.08
C GLN A 5 -4.69 -5.78 -9.54
N TYR A 6 -3.53 -5.78 -8.89
CA TYR A 6 -3.43 -5.69 -7.43
C TYR A 6 -3.89 -4.34 -6.91
N ALA A 7 -3.56 -3.25 -7.60
CA ALA A 7 -4.02 -1.91 -7.24
C ALA A 7 -5.55 -1.75 -7.43
N THR A 8 -6.13 -2.41 -8.43
CA THR A 8 -7.58 -2.39 -8.68
C THR A 8 -8.36 -3.15 -7.62
N LEU A 9 -7.87 -4.31 -7.18
CA LEU A 9 -8.49 -5.08 -6.10
C LEU A 9 -8.43 -4.33 -4.75
N LEU A 10 -7.29 -3.66 -4.52
CA LEU A 10 -7.02 -2.81 -3.35
C LEU A 10 -7.99 -1.63 -3.30
N PHE A 11 -8.20 -0.96 -4.44
CA PHE A 11 -9.22 0.08 -4.58
C PHE A 11 -10.62 -0.44 -4.23
N TYR A 12 -11.04 -1.56 -4.82
CA TYR A 12 -12.39 -2.10 -4.63
C TYR A 12 -12.66 -2.48 -3.17
N PHE A 13 -11.67 -3.05 -2.48
CA PHE A 13 -11.78 -3.43 -1.07
C PHE A 13 -11.92 -2.20 -0.15
N PHE A 14 -11.24 -1.10 -0.46
CA PHE A 14 -11.21 0.08 0.39
C PHE A 14 -12.35 1.06 0.12
N THR A 15 -12.74 1.27 -1.13
CA THR A 15 -13.88 2.12 -1.48
C THR A 15 -15.21 1.50 -1.07
N SER A 16 -15.38 0.18 -1.22
CA SER A 16 -16.60 -0.51 -0.79
C SER A 16 -16.83 -0.48 0.73
N LYS A 17 -15.75 -0.33 1.52
CA LYS A 17 -15.79 -0.35 2.99
C LYS A 17 -15.69 1.03 3.65
N GLN A 18 -15.66 2.12 2.87
CA GLN A 18 -15.47 3.50 3.36
C GLN A 18 -14.32 3.61 4.39
N VAL A 19 -13.23 2.89 4.15
CA VAL A 19 -12.12 2.82 5.10
C VAL A 19 -11.32 4.13 5.05
N ARG A 20 -11.18 4.79 6.20
CA ARG A 20 -10.34 5.99 6.34
C ARG A 20 -8.97 5.60 6.84
N PHE A 21 -7.95 5.89 6.03
CA PHE A 21 -6.55 5.65 6.40
C PHE A 21 -5.97 6.84 7.14
N LEU A 22 -5.27 6.56 8.23
CA LEU A 22 -4.49 7.55 8.95
C LEU A 22 -3.02 7.52 8.55
N HIS A 23 -2.50 6.34 8.24
CA HIS A 23 -1.07 6.14 8.04
C HIS A 23 -0.80 4.87 7.24
N VAL A 24 0.21 4.92 6.36
CA VAL A 24 0.74 3.73 5.69
C VAL A 24 2.21 3.59 5.99
N SER A 25 2.63 2.45 6.54
CA SER A 25 4.04 2.09 6.62
C SER A 25 4.42 1.04 5.59
N PHE A 26 5.60 1.18 5.00
CA PHE A 26 6.19 0.21 4.10
C PHE A 26 7.41 -0.41 4.74
N LYS A 27 7.46 -1.74 4.82
CA LYS A 27 8.67 -2.48 5.12
C LYS A 27 9.24 -3.03 3.82
N ASN A 28 10.41 -2.53 3.45
CA ASN A 28 11.11 -2.98 2.25
C ASN A 28 11.98 -4.19 2.60
N PHE A 29 11.83 -5.28 1.85
CA PHE A 29 12.73 -6.43 1.95
C PHE A 29 13.63 -6.41 0.71
N PRO A 30 14.87 -5.89 0.84
CA PRO A 30 15.75 -5.70 -0.30
C PRO A 30 16.10 -7.05 -0.94
N ASN A 31 15.62 -7.26 -2.16
CA ASN A 31 15.96 -8.39 -3.00
C ASN A 31 15.91 -7.96 -4.47
N SER A 32 17.07 -7.94 -5.13
CA SER A 32 17.21 -7.49 -6.51
C SER A 32 16.51 -8.38 -7.53
N LYS A 33 16.27 -9.66 -7.22
CA LYS A 33 15.58 -10.61 -8.12
C LYS A 33 14.08 -10.70 -7.88
N LYS A 34 13.64 -10.48 -6.63
CA LYS A 34 12.24 -10.59 -6.20
C LYS A 34 11.95 -9.54 -5.13
N PRO A 35 11.81 -8.25 -5.52
CA PRO A 35 11.50 -7.20 -4.55
C PRO A 35 10.22 -7.57 -3.82
N LEU A 36 10.25 -7.46 -2.49
CA LEU A 36 9.09 -7.71 -1.65
C LEU A 36 8.88 -6.49 -0.76
N VAL A 37 7.71 -5.87 -0.90
CA VAL A 37 7.31 -4.72 -0.11
C VAL A 37 6.07 -5.13 0.68
N MET A 38 6.13 -4.90 1.99
CA MET A 38 4.98 -5.09 2.86
C MET A 38 4.41 -3.72 3.21
N ALA A 39 3.16 -3.46 2.86
CA ALA A 39 2.46 -2.25 3.28
C ALA A 39 1.51 -2.58 4.44
N ILE A 40 1.54 -1.75 5.46
CA ILE A 40 0.64 -1.81 6.61
C ILE A 40 -0.18 -0.52 6.62
N PHE A 41 -1.48 -0.67 6.41
CA PHE A 41 -2.45 0.41 6.42
C PHE A 41 -3.08 0.50 7.81
N ARG A 42 -2.84 1.60 8.52
CA ARG A 42 -3.53 1.91 9.78
C ARG A 42 -4.72 2.82 9.49
N THR A 43 -5.81 2.52 10.16
CA THR A 43 -7.10 3.17 9.96
C THR A 43 -7.55 3.87 11.24
N ASP A 44 -8.48 4.80 11.12
CA ASP A 44 -9.00 5.60 12.24
C ASP A 44 -9.79 4.78 13.26
N ASN A 45 -10.34 3.64 12.85
CA ASN A 45 -11.01 2.70 13.73
C ASN A 45 -10.06 1.69 14.43
N ASN A 46 -8.77 2.04 14.52
CA ASN A 46 -7.73 1.24 15.16
C ASN A 46 -7.50 -0.14 14.52
N LYS A 47 -7.94 -0.36 13.28
CA LYS A 47 -7.62 -1.57 12.52
C LYS A 47 -6.35 -1.36 11.68
N ALA A 48 -5.63 -2.45 11.49
CA ALA A 48 -4.49 -2.52 10.59
C ALA A 48 -4.75 -3.58 9.51
N TYR A 49 -4.45 -3.22 8.25
CA TYR A 49 -4.50 -4.14 7.11
C TYR A 49 -3.11 -4.30 6.53
N MET A 50 -2.72 -5.52 6.22
CA MET A 50 -1.40 -5.81 5.66
C MET A 50 -1.53 -6.32 4.23
N MET A 51 -0.69 -5.79 3.33
CA MET A 51 -0.60 -6.26 1.95
C MET A 51 0.86 -6.47 1.54
N ARG A 52 1.08 -7.41 0.64
CA ARG A 52 2.39 -7.75 0.10
C ARG A 52 2.43 -7.47 -1.39
N PHE A 53 3.46 -6.77 -1.83
CA PHE A 53 3.70 -6.41 -3.21
C PHE A 53 5.02 -7.02 -3.68
N ARG A 54 5.03 -7.58 -4.89
CA ARG A 54 6.26 -8.13 -5.52
C ARG A 54 6.89 -7.15 -6.52
N ILE A 55 6.88 -5.87 -6.17
CA ILE A 55 7.34 -4.76 -6.99
C ILE A 55 8.11 -3.76 -6.10
N GLN A 56 8.79 -2.80 -6.69
CA GLN A 56 9.60 -1.83 -5.94
C GLN A 56 8.73 -0.89 -5.10
N VAL A 57 9.24 -0.44 -3.95
CA VAL A 57 8.49 0.42 -3.02
C VAL A 57 7.98 1.71 -3.69
N ASN A 58 8.76 2.30 -4.59
CA ASN A 58 8.39 3.51 -5.32
C ASN A 58 7.18 3.31 -6.24
N GLU A 59 7.07 2.14 -6.89
CA GLU A 59 5.92 1.78 -7.72
C GLU A 59 4.66 1.60 -6.87
N VAL A 60 4.81 0.98 -5.69
CA VAL A 60 3.71 0.81 -4.74
C VAL A 60 3.21 2.16 -4.23
N ILE A 61 4.11 3.06 -3.85
CA ILE A 61 3.78 4.40 -3.36
C ILE A 61 3.02 5.20 -4.43
N ALA A 62 3.52 5.21 -5.68
CA ALA A 62 2.87 5.91 -6.78
C ALA A 62 1.45 5.38 -7.05
N ALA A 63 1.29 4.05 -7.03
CA ALA A 63 -0.02 3.43 -7.17
C ALA A 63 -0.95 3.82 -6.02
N LEU A 64 -0.48 3.76 -4.78
CA LEU A 64 -1.30 4.10 -3.63
C LEU A 64 -1.71 5.58 -3.65
N GLN A 65 -0.77 6.51 -3.82
CA GLN A 65 -1.08 7.94 -3.87
C GLN A 65 -2.14 8.29 -4.94
N LYS A 66 -2.18 7.54 -6.05
CA LYS A 66 -3.22 7.68 -7.07
C LYS A 66 -4.63 7.32 -6.55
N TYR A 67 -4.76 6.33 -5.67
CA TYR A 67 -6.04 5.77 -5.25
C TYR A 67 -6.50 6.20 -3.85
N ILE A 68 -5.59 6.29 -2.88
CA ILE A 68 -5.91 6.68 -1.49
C ILE A 68 -5.75 8.20 -1.24
N GLY A 69 -5.19 8.92 -2.22
CA GLY A 69 -4.95 10.36 -2.15
C GLY A 69 -3.57 10.70 -1.58
N LYS A 70 -3.08 11.90 -1.91
CA LYS A 70 -1.72 12.37 -1.56
C LYS A 70 -1.57 12.80 -0.10
N ASN A 71 -2.67 12.93 0.64
CA ASN A 71 -2.68 13.51 1.99
C ASN A 71 -2.44 12.49 3.11
N ILE A 72 -2.25 11.21 2.77
CA ILE A 72 -2.01 10.17 3.78
C ILE A 72 -0.50 10.10 4.04
N PRO A 73 -0.06 10.26 5.30
CA PRO A 73 1.33 10.08 5.69
C PRO A 73 1.87 8.70 5.29
N ILE A 74 3.05 8.69 4.68
CA ILE A 74 3.77 7.50 4.25
C ILE A 74 5.09 7.42 5.02
N GLU A 75 5.31 6.30 5.70
CA GLU A 75 6.58 5.97 6.36
C GLU A 75 7.23 4.79 5.65
N ILE A 76 8.52 4.90 5.33
CA ILE A 76 9.30 3.79 4.76
C ILE A 76 10.27 3.31 5.83
N GLN A 77 10.09 2.06 6.26
CA GLN A 77 10.93 1.37 7.23
C GLN A 77 11.97 0.55 6.48
N SER A 78 13.24 0.82 6.80
CA SER A 78 14.42 0.10 6.30
C SER A 78 14.66 -1.19 7.08
#